data_AF-A0A291M0I5-F1
#
_entry.id   AF-A0A291M0I5-F1
#
_cell.length_a   1.000
_cell.length_b   1.000
_cell.length_c   1.000
_cell.angle_alpha   90.00
_cell.angle_beta   90.00
_cell.angle_gamma   90.00
#
_symmetry.space_group_name_H-M   'P 1'
#
loop_
_entity.id
_entity.type
_entity.pdbx_description
1 polymer ?
#
loop_
_entity_poly.entity_id
_entity_poly.type
_entity_poly.pdbx_seq_one_letter_code
_entity_poly.pdbx_strand_id
1 'polypeptide(L)'
;MRQALMIYAVGMAGFQMAYLGLGFEPARNLGLGLVVLLAVLISGVFGWLWLMRTTPLALGLAFSWAGAACLLGWWWLREVLGTPGWMAGNAVVFAFLTTYLTGAVLHLVVVQQSFALRRVAAWAPVALAAVISLILLAWQGGV
;
A
#
# COMPACT_ATOMS: atom_id res chain seq x y z
N MET A 1 -22.73 1.92 -6.43
CA MET A 1 -22.16 0.63 -6.89
C MET A 1 -21.88 0.56 -8.39
N ARG A 2 -22.83 0.86 -9.29
CA ARG A 2 -22.61 0.81 -10.76
C ARG A 2 -21.38 1.62 -11.24
N GLN A 3 -21.18 2.82 -10.69
CA GLN A 3 -20.03 3.66 -11.02
C GLN A 3 -18.69 3.04 -10.61
N ALA A 4 -18.61 2.40 -9.43
CA ALA A 4 -17.39 1.72 -8.99
C ALA A 4 -17.05 0.53 -9.90
N LEU A 5 -18.06 -0.25 -10.30
CA LEU A 5 -17.90 -1.34 -11.28
C LEU A 5 -17.44 -0.82 -12.64
N MET A 6 -17.97 0.33 -13.07
CA MET A 6 -17.57 0.96 -14.33
C MET A 6 -16.12 1.45 -14.29
N ILE A 7 -15.70 2.11 -13.21
CA ILE A 7 -14.31 2.55 -13.02
C ILE A 7 -13.37 1.34 -13.03
N TYR A 8 -13.73 0.27 -12.33
CA TYR A 8 -12.96 -0.97 -12.32
C TYR A 8 -12.84 -1.58 -13.72
N ALA A 9 -13.96 -1.72 -14.44
CA ALA A 9 -13.99 -2.29 -15.78
C ALA A 9 -13.14 -1.47 -16.77
N VAL A 10 -13.24 -0.14 -16.72
CA VAL A 10 -12.43 0.77 -17.55
C VAL A 10 -10.95 0.66 -17.19
N GLY A 11 -10.60 0.62 -15.91
CA GLY A 11 -9.21 0.44 -15.47
C GLY A 11 -8.63 -0.89 -15.94
N MET A 12 -9.39 -1.97 -15.81
CA MET A 12 -8.96 -3.31 -16.24
C MET A 12 -8.80 -3.39 -17.76
N ALA A 13 -9.75 -2.83 -18.52
CA ALA A 13 -9.64 -2.72 -19.97
C ALA A 13 -8.42 -1.87 -20.38
N GLY A 14 -8.17 -0.75 -19.71
CA GLY A 14 -7.01 0.10 -19.96
C GLY A 14 -5.69 -0.63 -19.76
N PHE A 15 -5.54 -1.37 -18.66
CA PHE A 15 -4.34 -2.18 -18.41
C PHE A 15 -4.20 -3.36 -19.37
N GLN A 16 -5.31 -4.01 -19.75
CA GLN A 16 -5.29 -5.07 -20.75
C GLN A 16 -4.83 -4.54 -22.11
N MET A 17 -5.31 -3.35 -22.52
CA MET A 17 -4.89 -2.70 -23.76
C MET A 17 -3.41 -2.29 -23.70
N ALA A 18 -2.95 -1.77 -22.56
CA ALA A 18 -1.54 -1.44 -22.36
C ALA A 18 -0.64 -2.70 -22.46
N TYR A 19 -1.06 -3.82 -21.89
CA TYR A 19 -0.38 -5.10 -22.02
C TYR A 19 -0.31 -5.57 -23.48
N LEU A 20 -1.43 -5.52 -24.20
CA LEU A 20 -1.49 -5.94 -25.60
C LEU A 20 -0.64 -5.05 -26.52
N GLY A 21 -0.54 -3.75 -26.23
CA GLY A 21 0.21 -2.79 -27.04
C GLY A 21 1.70 -2.69 -26.70
N LEU A 22 2.07 -2.79 -25.42
CA LEU A 22 3.43 -2.52 -24.92
C LEU A 22 4.15 -3.76 -24.39
N GLY A 23 3.44 -4.88 -24.20
CA GLY A 23 3.94 -6.06 -23.51
C GLY A 23 3.89 -5.93 -21.98
N PHE A 24 4.31 -6.99 -21.29
CA PHE A 24 4.16 -7.11 -19.83
C PHE A 24 5.00 -6.09 -19.05
N GLU A 25 6.31 -6.03 -19.30
CA GLU A 25 7.24 -5.20 -18.51
C GLU A 25 6.87 -3.71 -18.53
N PRO A 26 6.65 -3.06 -19.69
CA PRO A 26 6.30 -1.64 -19.71
C PRO A 26 4.91 -1.36 -19.13
N ALA A 27 3.95 -2.24 -19.37
CA ALA A 27 2.59 -2.11 -18.82
C ALA A 27 2.59 -2.24 -17.28
N ARG A 28 3.37 -3.19 -16.73
CA ARG A 28 3.59 -3.33 -15.28
C ARG A 28 4.22 -2.07 -14.71
N ASN A 29 5.29 -1.56 -15.34
CA ASN A 29 6.01 -0.40 -14.86
C ASN A 29 5.14 0.87 -14.86
N LEU A 30 4.32 1.04 -15.90
CA LEU A 30 3.31 2.10 -15.98
C LEU A 30 2.28 1.97 -14.86
N GLY A 31 1.76 0.77 -14.61
CA GLY A 31 0.80 0.52 -13.54
C GLY A 31 1.35 0.81 -12.16
N LEU A 32 2.58 0.36 -11.88
CA LEU A 32 3.27 0.66 -10.62
C LEU A 32 3.49 2.17 -10.45
N GLY A 33 3.95 2.86 -11.49
CA GLY A 33 4.12 4.31 -11.46
C GLY A 33 2.82 5.06 -11.16
N LEU A 34 1.71 4.66 -11.81
CA LEU A 34 0.38 5.22 -11.55
C LEU A 34 -0.04 5.01 -10.09
N VAL A 35 0.12 3.79 -9.56
CA VAL A 35 -0.23 3.49 -8.16
C VAL A 35 0.61 4.31 -7.19
N VAL A 36 1.91 4.45 -7.43
CA VAL A 36 2.82 5.25 -6.58
C VAL A 36 2.39 6.72 -6.58
N LEU A 37 2.15 7.31 -7.74
CA LEU A 37 1.75 8.72 -7.85
C LEU A 37 0.38 8.97 -7.21
N LEU A 38 -0.58 8.07 -7.42
CA LEU A 38 -1.87 8.14 -6.76
C LEU A 38 -1.73 7.99 -5.24
N ALA A 39 -0.88 7.08 -4.76
CA ALA A 39 -0.62 6.93 -3.33
C ALA A 39 -0.02 8.20 -2.71
N VAL A 40 0.90 8.89 -3.40
CA VAL A 40 1.42 10.20 -2.96
C VAL A 40 0.30 11.24 -2.88
N LEU A 41 -0.53 11.35 -3.92
CA LEU A 41 -1.65 12.29 -3.95
C LEU A 41 -2.66 12.02 -2.84
N ILE A 42 -3.07 10.76 -2.68
CA ILE A 42 -4.00 10.32 -1.64
C ILE A 42 -3.42 10.63 -0.26
N SER A 43 -2.15 10.29 -0.03
CA SER A 43 -1.44 10.63 1.21
C SER A 43 -1.45 12.13 1.48
N GLY A 44 -1.17 12.96 0.47
CA GLY A 44 -1.19 14.42 0.58
C GLY A 44 -2.57 14.97 0.93
N VAL A 45 -3.63 14.50 0.25
CA VAL A 45 -5.01 14.91 0.51
C VAL A 45 -5.44 14.52 1.93
N PHE A 46 -5.19 13.30 2.35
CA PHE A 46 -5.54 12.88 3.71
C PHE A 46 -4.68 13.54 4.78
N GLY A 47 -3.40 13.82 4.50
CA GLY A 47 -2.54 14.61 5.38
C GLY A 47 -3.07 16.03 5.56
N TRP A 48 -3.55 16.65 4.48
CA TRP A 48 -4.21 17.96 4.51
C TRP A 48 -5.51 17.94 5.32
N LEU A 49 -6.36 16.93 5.10
CA LEU A 49 -7.60 16.75 5.87
C LEU A 49 -7.34 16.55 7.37
N TRP A 50 -6.26 15.85 7.71
CA TRP A 50 -5.82 15.71 9.10
C TRP A 50 -5.34 17.03 9.69
N LEU A 51 -4.56 17.83 8.92
CA LEU A 51 -4.12 19.15 9.35
C LEU A 51 -5.31 20.09 9.63
N MET A 52 -6.35 20.00 8.80
CA MET A 52 -7.63 20.70 9.00
C MET A 52 -8.48 20.12 10.15
N ARG A 53 -8.01 19.09 10.85
CA ARG A 53 -8.69 18.42 11.97
C ARG A 53 -10.10 17.93 11.63
N THR A 54 -10.33 17.56 10.37
CA THR A 54 -11.66 17.15 9.88
C THR A 54 -12.06 15.77 10.37
N THR A 55 -11.12 14.81 10.36
CA THR A 55 -11.37 13.45 10.85
C THR A 55 -10.09 12.82 11.42
N PRO A 56 -10.17 12.03 12.50
CA PRO A 56 -9.03 11.27 13.01
C PRO A 56 -8.65 10.10 12.08
N LEU A 57 -9.59 9.63 11.24
CA LEU A 57 -9.38 8.58 10.25
C LEU A 57 -8.37 9.00 9.17
N ALA A 58 -8.31 10.30 8.86
CA ALA A 58 -7.42 10.84 7.84
C ALA A 58 -5.93 10.58 8.13
N LEU A 59 -5.51 10.54 9.40
CA LEU A 59 -4.12 10.27 9.76
C LEU A 59 -3.69 8.85 9.38
N GLY A 60 -4.53 7.86 9.68
CA GLY A 60 -4.26 6.46 9.36
C GLY A 60 -4.15 6.23 7.85
N LEU A 61 -5.03 6.86 7.08
CA LEU A 61 -4.95 6.83 5.61
C LEU A 61 -3.73 7.58 5.08
N ALA A 62 -3.39 8.76 5.61
CA ALA A 62 -2.21 9.48 5.19
C ALA A 62 -0.94 8.64 5.37
N PHE A 63 -0.75 8.03 6.55
CA PHE A 63 0.43 7.20 6.83
C PHE A 63 0.47 5.91 6.00
N SER A 64 -0.66 5.23 5.81
CA SER A 64 -0.67 3.99 5.02
C SER A 64 -0.40 4.27 3.54
N TRP A 65 -0.97 5.33 2.97
CA TRP A 65 -0.68 5.70 1.58
C TRP A 65 0.72 6.29 1.42
N ALA A 66 1.26 7.02 2.40
CA ALA A 66 2.66 7.46 2.40
C ALA A 66 3.62 6.27 2.41
N GLY A 67 3.43 5.32 3.32
CA GLY A 67 4.25 4.12 3.41
C GLY A 67 4.17 3.27 2.15
N ALA A 68 2.97 3.13 1.56
CA ALA A 68 2.77 2.43 0.29
C ALA A 68 3.49 3.13 -0.86
N ALA A 69 3.38 4.46 -0.95
CA ALA A 69 4.07 5.26 -1.96
C ALA A 69 5.59 5.12 -1.85
N CYS A 70 6.15 5.19 -0.63
CA CYS A 70 7.58 5.02 -0.44
C CYS A 70 8.04 3.59 -0.73
N LEU A 71 7.29 2.58 -0.29
CA LEU A 71 7.66 1.17 -0.50
C LEU A 71 7.55 0.80 -1.99
N LEU A 72 6.39 0.98 -2.61
CA LEU A 72 6.18 0.69 -4.03
C LEU A 72 7.04 1.59 -4.90
N GLY A 73 7.22 2.86 -4.52
CA GLY A 73 8.07 3.81 -5.21
C GLY A 73 9.54 3.41 -5.17
N TRP A 74 10.02 2.84 -4.06
CA TRP A 74 11.38 2.31 -3.96
C TRP A 74 11.61 1.18 -4.98
N TRP A 75 10.70 0.21 -5.05
CA TRP A 75 10.81 -0.90 -6.00
C TRP A 75 10.64 -0.43 -7.44
N TRP A 76 9.65 0.42 -7.71
CA TRP A 76 9.43 1.01 -9.02
C TRP A 76 10.63 1.80 -9.52
N LEU A 77 11.20 2.65 -8.66
CA LEU A 77 12.40 3.43 -8.99
C LEU A 77 13.62 2.52 -9.21
N ARG A 78 13.75 1.43 -8.44
CA ARG A 78 14.80 0.43 -8.64
C ARG A 78 14.71 -0.20 -10.02
N GLU A 79 13.51 -0.55 -10.49
CA GLU A 79 13.29 -1.09 -11.84
C GLU A 79 13.65 -0.06 -12.92
N VAL A 80 13.21 1.19 -12.77
CA VAL A 80 13.48 2.28 -13.72
C VAL A 80 14.97 2.62 -13.81
N LEU A 81 15.69 2.59 -12.68
CA LEU A 81 17.12 2.93 -12.61
C LEU A 81 18.06 1.76 -12.98
N GLY A 82 17.54 0.60 -13.38
CA GLY A 82 18.37 -0.55 -13.72
C GLY A 82 19.03 -1.23 -12.52
N THR A 83 18.34 -1.28 -11.38
CA THR A 83 18.73 -2.01 -10.16
C THR A 83 20.08 -1.59 -9.55
N PRO A 84 20.28 -0.30 -9.21
CA PRO A 84 21.54 0.15 -8.64
C PRO A 84 21.84 -0.54 -7.30
N GLY A 85 23.11 -0.91 -7.08
CA GLY A 85 23.54 -1.72 -5.93
C GLY A 85 23.22 -1.11 -4.56
N TRP A 86 23.18 0.22 -4.43
CA TRP A 86 22.85 0.90 -3.18
C TRP A 86 21.36 0.80 -2.79
N MET A 87 20.49 0.43 -3.74
CA MET A 87 19.06 0.17 -3.47
C MET A 87 18.81 -1.27 -3.04
N ALA A 88 19.75 -2.18 -3.33
CA ALA A 88 19.64 -3.59 -2.94
C ALA A 88 19.95 -3.74 -1.44
N GLY A 89 19.04 -4.37 -0.70
CA GLY A 89 19.26 -4.66 0.73
C GLY A 89 19.32 -3.42 1.63
N ASN A 90 18.81 -2.27 1.18
CA ASN A 90 18.86 -1.04 1.96
C ASN A 90 17.84 -1.07 3.11
N ALA A 91 18.31 -0.82 4.33
CA ALA A 91 17.49 -0.83 5.54
C ALA A 91 16.39 0.25 5.56
N VAL A 92 16.47 1.28 4.70
CA VAL A 92 15.42 2.32 4.59
C VAL A 92 14.04 1.73 4.26
N VAL A 93 14.01 0.58 3.59
CA VAL A 93 12.77 -0.15 3.28
C VAL A 93 12.00 -0.50 4.56
N PHE A 94 12.69 -0.78 5.67
CA PHE A 94 12.05 -1.04 6.96
C PHE A 94 11.38 0.21 7.54
N ALA A 95 11.92 1.40 7.30
CA ALA A 95 11.27 2.65 7.69
C ALA A 95 9.96 2.86 6.91
N PHE A 96 9.97 2.59 5.59
CA PHE A 96 8.75 2.68 4.77
C PHE A 96 7.70 1.65 5.19
N LEU A 97 8.14 0.42 5.47
CA LEU A 97 7.26 -0.64 5.97
C LEU A 97 6.67 -0.28 7.33
N THR A 98 7.47 0.28 8.24
CA THR A 98 7.01 0.73 9.55
C THR A 98 5.95 1.81 9.39
N THR A 99 6.19 2.83 8.55
CA THR A 99 5.20 3.88 8.25
C THR A 99 3.90 3.31 7.71
N TYR A 100 3.98 2.36 6.76
CA TYR A 100 2.82 1.69 6.19
C TYR A 100 2.00 0.94 7.25
N LEU A 101 2.68 0.12 8.07
CA LEU A 101 2.05 -0.68 9.12
C LEU A 101 1.44 0.20 10.21
N THR A 102 2.12 1.26 10.63
CA THR A 102 1.58 2.24 11.58
C THR A 102 0.28 2.85 11.05
N GLY A 103 0.25 3.28 9.79
CA GLY A 103 -0.96 3.79 9.16
C GLY A 103 -2.11 2.78 9.13
N ALA A 104 -1.81 1.52 8.76
CA ALA A 104 -2.78 0.44 8.75
C ALA A 104 -3.36 0.15 10.15
N VAL A 105 -2.52 0.12 11.19
CA VAL A 105 -2.96 -0.07 12.58
C VAL A 105 -3.84 1.10 13.04
N LEU A 106 -3.43 2.35 12.79
CA LEU A 106 -4.23 3.52 13.12
C LEU A 106 -5.61 3.49 12.44
N HIS A 107 -5.65 3.08 11.17
CA HIS A 107 -6.89 2.92 10.44
C HIS A 107 -7.80 1.86 11.07
N LEU A 108 -7.26 0.70 11.46
CA LEU A 108 -8.00 -0.35 12.14
C LEU A 108 -8.53 0.09 13.52
N VAL A 109 -7.74 0.83 14.29
CA VAL A 109 -8.17 1.38 15.60
C VAL A 109 -9.38 2.27 15.43
N VAL A 110 -9.37 3.19 14.45
CA VAL A 110 -10.51 4.08 14.19
C VAL A 110 -11.73 3.30 13.71
N VAL A 111 -11.56 2.33 12.80
CA VAL A 111 -12.66 1.48 12.31
C VAL A 111 -13.30 0.68 13.45
N GLN A 112 -12.51 0.11 14.36
CA GLN A 112 -13.03 -0.63 15.50
C GLN A 112 -13.84 0.25 16.47
N GLN A 113 -13.40 1.49 16.67
CA GLN A 113 -14.14 2.47 17.46
C GLN A 113 -15.52 2.77 16.82
N SER A 114 -15.60 2.81 15.50
CA SER A 114 -16.87 3.05 14.78
C SER A 114 -17.83 1.87 14.80
N PHE A 115 -17.35 0.62 14.81
CA PHE A 115 -18.19 -0.57 14.63
C PHE A 115 -18.68 -1.24 15.93
N ALA A 116 -18.57 -0.61 17.10
CA ALA A 116 -18.95 -1.18 18.41
C ALA A 116 -18.32 -2.57 18.74
N LEU A 117 -17.35 -3.03 17.93
CA LEU A 117 -16.56 -4.24 18.09
C LEU A 117 -15.48 -4.06 19.18
N ARG A 118 -15.86 -3.44 20.30
CA ARG A 118 -14.99 -3.05 21.43
C ARG A 118 -14.22 -4.21 22.07
N ARG A 119 -14.55 -5.45 21.71
CA ARG A 119 -13.99 -6.69 22.28
C ARG A 119 -12.97 -7.41 21.41
N VAL A 120 -12.85 -7.06 20.12
CA VAL A 120 -11.80 -7.64 19.27
C VAL A 120 -10.57 -6.77 19.42
N ALA A 121 -9.44 -7.33 19.86
CA ALA A 121 -8.19 -6.58 19.98
C ALA A 121 -7.85 -5.93 18.63
N ALA A 122 -7.57 -4.63 18.60
CA ALA A 122 -7.09 -3.90 17.41
C ALA A 122 -5.91 -4.58 16.71
N TRP A 123 -5.16 -5.35 17.50
CA TRP A 123 -3.99 -6.10 17.09
C TRP A 123 -4.30 -7.48 16.53
N ALA A 124 -5.53 -7.99 16.63
CA ALA A 124 -5.86 -9.34 16.18
C ALA A 124 -5.58 -9.57 14.68
N PRO A 125 -5.94 -8.64 13.76
CA PRO A 125 -5.59 -8.78 12.33
C PRO A 125 -4.07 -8.73 12.11
N VAL A 126 -3.36 -7.91 12.90
CA VAL A 126 -1.91 -7.75 12.81
C VAL A 126 -1.20 -9.02 13.29
N ALA A 127 -1.64 -9.58 14.42
CA ALA A 127 -1.13 -10.83 14.97
C ALA A 127 -1.38 -12.00 14.02
N LEU A 128 -2.58 -12.07 13.42
CA LEU A 128 -2.90 -13.08 12.41
C LEU A 128 -1.99 -12.94 11.19
N ALA A 129 -1.80 -11.73 10.67
CA ALA A 129 -0.89 -11.48 9.56
C ALA A 129 0.55 -11.92 9.90
N ALA A 130 1.04 -11.59 11.10
CA ALA A 130 2.36 -12.00 11.57
C ALA A 130 2.51 -13.52 11.68
N VAL A 131 1.51 -14.21 12.24
CA VAL A 131 1.51 -15.69 12.31
C VAL A 131 1.55 -16.31 10.93
N ILE A 132 0.73 -15.82 9.99
CA ILE A 132 0.73 -16.30 8.60
C ILE A 132 2.10 -16.06 7.96
N SER A 133 2.70 -14.88 8.15
CA SER A 133 4.04 -14.59 7.64
C SER A 133 5.11 -15.51 8.21
N LEU A 134 5.06 -15.85 9.49
CA LEU A 134 5.97 -16.80 10.12
C LEU A 134 5.80 -18.22 9.58
N ILE A 135 4.56 -18.65 9.35
CA ILE A 135 4.26 -19.96 8.74
C ILE A 135 4.83 -20.03 7.32
N LEU A 136 4.62 -18.99 6.51
CA LEU A 136 5.16 -18.92 5.15
C LEU A 136 6.69 -18.91 5.13
N LEU A 137 7.32 -18.20 6.07
CA LEU A 137 8.77 -18.18 6.22
C LEU A 137 9.33 -19.56 6.60
N ALA A 138 8.69 -20.22 7.59
CA ALA A 138 9.08 -21.57 8.00
C ALA A 138 8.93 -22.59 6.86
N TRP A 139 7.89 -22.43 6.03
CA TRP A 139 7.68 -23.26 4.84
C TRP A 139 8.78 -23.06 3.78
N GLN A 140 9.22 -21.83 3.55
CA GLN A 140 10.31 -21.53 2.61
C GLN A 140 11.68 -22.06 3.08
N GLY A 141 11.93 -22.11 4.39
CA GLY A 141 13.18 -22.63 4.96
C GLY A 141 13.26 -24.15 5.11
N GLY A 142 12.18 -24.88 4.78
CA GLY A 142 12.08 -26.35 4.87
C GLY A 142 12.20 -27.08 3.53
N VAL A 143 12.53 -26.38 2.45
CA VAL A 143 12.84 -26.89 1.09
C VAL A 143 14.32 -26.68 0.83
#